data_AF-A0A971KQL3-F1
#
_entry.id   AF-A0A971KQL3-F1
#
_cell.length_a   1.000
_cell.length_b   1.000
_cell.length_c   1.000
_cell.angle_alpha   90.00
_cell.angle_beta   90.00
_cell.angle_gamma   90.00
#
_symmetry.space_group_name_H-M   'P 1'
#
loop_
_entity.id
_entity.type
_entity.pdbx_description
1 polymer ?
#
loop_
_entity_poly.entity_id
_entity_poly.type
_entity_poly.pdbx_seq_one_letter_code
_entity_poly.pdbx_strand_id
1 'polypeptide(L)'
;MRQAFAALPPLKDWARVALGMKTSDNKRFLRYWWQADPGGDWVPYEKQTSGFPFYRRARFVVDWSPEAQEHYRTHYSAQLPNKSLWFQEGITFGMLSSRGFSAKYLPPGHMADMAANLVIPNRPRDLWFLLGVLNSRLAGYFLEAINPSVNFQVRDVQRLPLPSPTPEEHRLISLVTRLLVAVERIRDQWDPTSPDYRQPPLTESGKQDLAAICQQLDTIIAGFYRGVLILIEILDLCVYRLYGLSETDRSLLDNYANAGVCRLAESWQKAVLQWRRDFGHDLVNYAFTELTSSGQGAGYGDLCRWLSSTFGPEGIKTMEELVQSNLAEYLQKKFYPQHERRWGRAPRLRPCLLEDGTMGFALLA
;
A
#
# COMPACT_ATOMS: atom_id res chain seq x y z
N MET A 1 3.83 13.85 19.57
CA MET A 1 4.15 12.46 19.17
C MET A 1 4.42 11.46 20.32
N ARG A 2 5.39 11.64 21.25
CA ARG A 2 5.65 10.64 22.34
C ARG A 2 4.43 10.31 23.22
N GLN A 3 3.57 11.29 23.50
CA GLN A 3 2.34 11.10 24.27
C GLN A 3 1.36 10.12 23.62
N ALA A 4 1.44 9.88 22.29
CA ALA A 4 0.59 8.93 21.59
C ALA A 4 0.74 7.51 22.15
N PHE A 5 1.95 7.10 22.55
CA PHE A 5 2.20 5.78 23.15
C PHE A 5 1.56 5.60 24.53
N ALA A 6 1.29 6.69 25.24
CA ALA A 6 0.62 6.66 26.54
C ALA A 6 -0.90 6.83 26.41
N ALA A 7 -1.35 7.61 25.43
CA ALA A 7 -2.75 8.02 25.30
C ALA A 7 -3.60 7.13 24.38
N LEU A 8 -2.99 6.44 23.40
CA LEU A 8 -3.71 5.66 22.39
C LEU A 8 -3.56 4.16 22.64
N PRO A 9 -4.59 3.35 22.29
CA PRO A 9 -4.49 1.91 22.43
C PRO A 9 -3.45 1.35 21.46
N PRO A 10 -2.76 0.26 21.84
CA PRO A 10 -1.75 -0.37 21.01
C PRO A 10 -2.37 -1.20 19.87
N LEU A 11 -1.64 -1.33 18.76
CA LEU A 11 -2.08 -2.09 17.58
C LEU A 11 -2.42 -3.56 17.88
N LYS A 12 -1.80 -4.16 18.91
CA LYS A 12 -2.14 -5.54 19.35
C LYS A 12 -3.62 -5.72 19.72
N ASP A 13 -4.34 -4.64 20.05
CA ASP A 13 -5.77 -4.69 20.36
C ASP A 13 -6.62 -4.81 19.08
N TRP A 14 -6.04 -4.49 17.91
CA TRP A 14 -6.68 -4.56 16.60
C TRP A 14 -6.31 -5.82 15.81
N ALA A 15 -5.14 -6.41 16.07
CA ALA A 15 -4.63 -7.54 15.32
C ALA A 15 -3.71 -8.44 16.15
N ARG A 16 -3.72 -9.74 15.83
CA ARG A 16 -2.73 -10.69 16.33
C ARG A 16 -1.45 -10.55 15.51
N VAL A 17 -0.39 -10.08 16.16
CA VAL A 17 0.96 -10.01 15.55
C VAL A 17 1.79 -11.19 16.04
N ALA A 18 2.38 -11.95 15.12
CA ALA A 18 3.03 -13.22 15.45
C ALA A 18 4.18 -13.59 14.49
N LEU A 19 5.02 -14.53 14.91
CA LEU A 19 6.10 -15.10 14.09
C LEU A 19 5.55 -16.13 13.08
N GLY A 20 6.20 -16.20 11.91
CA GLY A 20 6.03 -17.29 10.94
C GLY A 20 6.75 -18.58 11.36
N MET A 21 6.73 -19.57 10.48
CA MET A 21 7.32 -20.89 10.72
C MET A 21 8.79 -20.98 10.35
N LYS A 22 9.49 -21.96 10.91
CA LYS A 22 10.88 -22.29 10.58
C LYS A 22 10.95 -23.74 10.10
N THR A 23 11.33 -23.93 8.83
CA THR A 23 11.48 -25.26 8.22
C THR A 23 12.72 -26.01 8.70
N SER A 24 13.75 -25.28 9.15
CA SER A 24 15.09 -25.79 9.50
C SER A 24 15.89 -26.46 8.39
N ASP A 25 15.32 -26.62 7.20
CA ASP A 25 16.03 -27.05 6.00
C ASP A 25 15.41 -26.39 4.77
N ASN A 26 15.86 -25.16 4.49
CA ASN A 26 15.36 -24.43 3.34
C ASN A 26 15.70 -25.10 2.00
N LYS A 27 16.80 -25.87 1.92
CA LYS A 27 17.23 -26.53 0.68
C LYS A 27 16.29 -27.67 0.32
N ARG A 28 15.85 -28.42 1.32
CA ARG A 28 14.89 -29.52 1.12
C ARG A 28 13.49 -29.01 0.82
N PHE A 29 13.00 -28.06 1.62
CA PHE A 29 11.57 -27.76 1.69
C PHE A 29 11.10 -26.51 0.96
N LEU A 30 12.00 -25.68 0.42
CA LEU A 30 11.60 -24.49 -0.33
C LEU A 30 11.96 -24.62 -1.79
N ARG A 31 11.04 -24.16 -2.64
CA ARG A 31 11.23 -24.03 -4.08
C ARG A 31 10.78 -22.65 -4.51
N TYR A 32 11.34 -22.15 -5.61
CA TYR A 32 10.67 -21.09 -6.34
C TYR A 32 9.37 -21.63 -6.95
N TRP A 33 8.39 -20.76 -7.16
CA TRP A 33 7.09 -21.17 -7.70
C TRP A 33 7.17 -21.86 -9.07
N TRP A 34 8.20 -21.58 -9.88
CA TRP A 34 8.41 -22.26 -11.17
C TRP A 34 9.12 -23.62 -11.04
N GLN A 35 9.60 -23.98 -9.86
CA GLN A 35 10.28 -25.26 -9.61
C GLN A 35 9.33 -26.33 -9.04
N ALA A 36 8.17 -25.93 -8.53
CA ALA A 36 7.14 -26.82 -7.98
C ALA A 36 5.77 -26.14 -8.08
N ASP A 37 4.77 -26.90 -8.54
CA ASP A 37 3.43 -26.37 -8.82
C ASP A 37 2.69 -25.97 -7.54
N PRO A 38 2.31 -24.68 -7.37
CA PRO A 38 1.48 -24.26 -6.24
C PRO A 38 0.04 -24.77 -6.41
N GLY A 39 -0.43 -25.63 -5.50
CA GLY A 39 -1.80 -26.18 -5.58
C GLY A 39 -1.96 -27.66 -5.19
N GLY A 40 -0.90 -28.33 -4.75
CA GLY A 40 -0.93 -29.66 -4.14
C GLY A 40 -0.21 -29.66 -2.78
N ASP A 41 0.84 -30.46 -2.65
CA ASP A 41 1.71 -30.45 -1.46
C ASP A 41 2.56 -29.18 -1.34
N TRP A 42 2.52 -28.25 -2.30
CA TRP A 42 3.29 -27.01 -2.24
C TRP A 42 2.38 -25.82 -1.99
N VAL A 43 2.63 -25.12 -0.88
CA VAL A 43 1.85 -23.94 -0.49
C VAL A 43 2.67 -22.65 -0.68
N PRO A 44 2.06 -21.55 -1.15
CA PRO A 44 2.75 -20.27 -1.27
C PRO A 44 3.39 -19.83 0.05
N TYR A 45 4.63 -19.37 -0.02
CA TYR A 45 5.46 -19.11 1.16
C TYR A 45 6.09 -17.72 1.13
N GLU A 46 5.71 -16.89 2.10
CA GLU A 46 6.25 -15.55 2.28
C GLU A 46 7.61 -15.61 2.95
N LYS A 47 8.68 -15.59 2.14
CA LYS A 47 10.07 -15.52 2.61
C LYS A 47 10.67 -14.12 2.57
N GLN A 48 10.30 -13.37 1.54
CA GLN A 48 10.86 -12.05 1.24
C GLN A 48 9.75 -11.01 1.29
N THR A 49 9.74 -10.25 2.37
CA THR A 49 8.67 -9.30 2.71
C THR A 49 9.21 -7.88 2.84
N SER A 50 10.46 -7.71 3.28
CA SER A 50 11.14 -6.41 3.36
C SER A 50 11.34 -5.76 1.99
N GLY A 51 11.08 -4.45 1.91
CA GLY A 51 11.32 -3.64 0.71
C GLY A 51 10.19 -3.67 -0.31
N PHE A 52 9.04 -4.25 0.03
CA PHE A 52 7.89 -4.39 -0.84
C PHE A 52 6.63 -3.89 -0.12
N PRO A 53 6.42 -2.57 -0.02
CA PRO A 53 5.24 -2.03 0.64
C PRO A 53 3.98 -2.40 -0.13
N PHE A 54 2.87 -2.57 0.60
CA PHE A 54 1.52 -2.88 0.10
C PHE A 54 1.37 -4.26 -0.56
N TYR A 55 2.17 -4.61 -1.56
CA TYR A 55 2.03 -5.88 -2.28
C TYR A 55 3.33 -6.39 -2.91
N ARG A 56 3.51 -7.71 -2.85
CA ARG A 56 4.40 -8.49 -3.73
C ARG A 56 4.00 -9.95 -3.67
N ARG A 57 3.79 -10.57 -4.82
CA ARG A 57 3.42 -11.99 -4.90
C ARG A 57 4.54 -12.88 -4.35
N ALA A 58 4.20 -13.88 -3.54
CA ALA A 58 5.14 -14.88 -3.05
C ALA A 58 5.96 -15.49 -4.21
N ARG A 59 7.29 -15.48 -4.07
CA ARG A 59 8.21 -16.11 -5.04
C ARG A 59 8.55 -17.55 -4.68
N PHE A 60 8.33 -17.91 -3.41
CA PHE A 60 8.63 -19.23 -2.88
C PHE A 60 7.34 -20.00 -2.62
N VAL A 61 7.48 -21.31 -2.66
CA VAL A 61 6.53 -22.30 -2.16
C VAL A 61 7.26 -23.18 -1.14
N VAL A 62 6.54 -23.62 -0.12
CA VAL A 62 7.04 -24.56 0.90
C VAL A 62 6.31 -25.88 0.76
N ASP A 63 7.05 -26.97 0.91
CA ASP A 63 6.53 -28.32 0.95
C ASP A 63 5.65 -28.48 2.20
N TRP A 64 4.44 -28.96 2.00
CA TRP A 64 3.40 -29.18 2.99
C TRP A 64 2.85 -30.61 2.91
N SER A 65 3.60 -31.52 2.28
CA SER A 65 3.33 -32.97 2.31
C SER A 65 3.29 -33.49 3.75
N PRO A 66 2.63 -34.64 4.01
CA PRO A 66 2.63 -35.29 5.32
C PRO A 66 4.05 -35.51 5.88
N GLU A 67 5.00 -35.88 5.03
CA GLU A 67 6.40 -36.11 5.39
C GLU A 67 7.10 -34.80 5.81
N ALA A 68 6.85 -33.69 5.10
CA ALA A 68 7.38 -32.39 5.47
C ALA A 68 6.77 -31.88 6.79
N GLN A 69 5.45 -32.04 6.97
CA GLN A 69 4.76 -31.68 8.21
C GLN A 69 5.30 -32.46 9.41
N GLU A 70 5.60 -33.75 9.25
CA GLU A 70 6.21 -34.56 10.31
C GLU A 70 7.61 -34.07 10.67
N HIS A 71 8.44 -33.70 9.67
CA HIS A 71 9.73 -33.06 9.92
C HIS A 71 9.56 -31.75 10.70
N TYR A 72 8.61 -30.90 10.31
CA TYR A 72 8.38 -29.64 11.01
C TYR A 72 7.90 -29.79 12.46
N ARG A 73 7.24 -30.92 12.79
CA ARG A 73 6.82 -31.23 14.16
C ARG A 73 7.91 -31.85 15.02
N THR A 74 8.77 -32.68 14.43
CA THR A 74 9.70 -33.54 15.19
C THR A 74 11.13 -33.05 15.18
N HIS A 75 11.54 -32.31 14.15
CA HIS A 75 12.91 -31.85 14.03
C HIS A 75 13.20 -30.75 15.08
N TYR A 76 14.22 -30.97 15.92
CA TYR A 76 14.51 -30.17 17.12
C TYR A 76 14.64 -28.66 16.88
N SER A 77 15.07 -28.25 15.68
CA SER A 77 15.29 -26.85 15.35
C SER A 77 14.15 -26.22 14.56
N ALA A 78 13.21 -27.02 14.04
CA ALA A 78 12.06 -26.57 13.28
C ALA A 78 10.98 -26.02 14.22
N GLN A 79 10.18 -25.08 13.74
CA GLN A 79 9.13 -24.45 14.54
C GLN A 79 7.88 -24.19 13.71
N LEU A 80 6.75 -24.67 14.23
CA LEU A 80 5.42 -24.44 13.71
C LEU A 80 4.58 -23.63 14.72
N PRO A 81 4.93 -22.36 14.97
CA PRO A 81 4.21 -21.56 15.94
C PRO A 81 2.84 -21.13 15.37
N ASN A 82 1.97 -20.67 16.26
CA ASN A 82 0.75 -19.95 15.89
C ASN A 82 -0.20 -20.73 14.94
N LYS A 83 -0.42 -22.02 15.20
CA LYS A 83 -1.28 -22.90 14.36
C LYS A 83 -2.62 -22.29 13.96
N SER A 84 -3.24 -21.52 14.85
CA SER A 84 -4.50 -20.83 14.56
C SER A 84 -4.42 -19.82 13.42
N LEU A 85 -3.24 -19.28 13.09
CA LEU A 85 -3.03 -18.22 12.11
C LEU A 85 -2.59 -18.74 10.73
N TRP A 86 -2.33 -20.03 10.59
CA TRP A 86 -1.88 -20.60 9.32
C TRP A 86 -2.95 -20.39 8.25
N PHE A 87 -2.50 -20.06 7.03
CA PHE A 87 -3.36 -19.87 5.85
C PHE A 87 -4.39 -18.75 5.97
N GLN A 88 -4.36 -17.92 7.02
CA GLN A 88 -5.26 -16.79 7.16
C GLN A 88 -4.83 -15.62 6.28
N GLU A 89 -5.83 -14.90 5.78
CA GLU A 89 -5.63 -13.60 5.15
C GLU A 89 -5.16 -12.57 6.19
N GLY A 90 -4.22 -11.71 5.81
CA GLY A 90 -3.70 -10.71 6.72
C GLY A 90 -2.64 -9.81 6.09
N ILE A 91 -1.66 -9.46 6.91
CA ILE A 91 -0.52 -8.63 6.52
C ILE A 91 0.76 -9.38 6.93
N THR A 92 1.82 -9.21 6.16
CA THR A 92 3.15 -9.70 6.51
C THR A 92 4.20 -8.60 6.41
N PHE A 93 5.19 -8.64 7.29
CA PHE A 93 6.33 -7.72 7.28
C PHE A 93 7.63 -8.46 7.57
N GLY A 94 8.75 -7.91 7.11
CA GLY A 94 10.05 -8.54 7.27
C GLY A 94 10.73 -8.16 8.56
N MET A 95 11.43 -9.12 9.16
CA MET A 95 12.21 -8.89 10.38
C MET A 95 13.41 -7.99 10.13
N LEU A 96 14.07 -8.08 8.98
CA LEU A 96 15.30 -7.33 8.69
C LEU A 96 15.11 -6.43 7.46
N SER A 97 15.34 -5.13 7.61
CA SER A 97 15.36 -4.19 6.47
C SER A 97 16.25 -2.99 6.75
N SER A 98 17.22 -2.76 5.86
CA SER A 98 18.03 -1.54 5.83
C SER A 98 17.38 -0.37 5.11
N ARG A 99 16.17 -0.57 4.53
CA ARG A 99 15.42 0.44 3.76
C ARG A 99 14.22 1.00 4.53
N GLY A 100 14.14 0.73 5.83
CA GLY A 100 12.99 1.05 6.66
C GLY A 100 11.94 -0.06 6.70
N PHE A 101 10.91 0.13 7.53
CA PHE A 101 9.82 -0.81 7.69
C PHE A 101 8.91 -0.81 6.46
N SER A 102 8.45 -2.00 6.06
CA SER A 102 7.44 -2.16 5.01
C SER A 102 6.57 -3.36 5.32
N ALA A 103 5.27 -3.22 5.14
CA ALA A 103 4.30 -4.30 5.29
C ALA A 103 3.55 -4.52 3.98
N LYS A 104 3.21 -5.77 3.67
CA LYS A 104 2.41 -6.12 2.48
C LYS A 104 1.24 -7.01 2.82
N TYR A 105 0.26 -7.00 1.94
CA TYR A 105 -0.86 -7.92 1.99
C TYR A 105 -0.39 -9.38 1.94
N LEU A 106 -0.94 -10.19 2.84
CA LEU A 106 -0.81 -11.65 2.89
C LEU A 106 -2.12 -12.27 2.40
N PRO A 107 -2.15 -12.86 1.19
CA PRO A 107 -3.32 -13.57 0.70
C PRO A 107 -3.68 -14.80 1.57
N PRO A 108 -4.96 -15.19 1.62
CA PRO A 108 -5.35 -16.46 2.24
C PRO A 108 -4.66 -17.64 1.56
N GLY A 109 -4.43 -18.73 2.30
CA GLY A 109 -3.75 -19.93 1.77
C GLY A 109 -2.22 -19.83 1.74
N HIS A 110 -1.62 -18.73 2.21
CA HIS A 110 -0.17 -18.58 2.30
C HIS A 110 0.37 -18.97 3.68
N MET A 111 1.60 -19.48 3.71
CA MET A 111 2.43 -19.62 4.91
C MET A 111 3.54 -18.57 4.92
N ALA A 112 4.13 -18.29 6.08
CA ALA A 112 5.18 -17.28 6.22
C ALA A 112 6.42 -17.84 6.93
N ASP A 113 7.59 -17.41 6.49
CA ASP A 113 8.89 -17.73 7.09
C ASP A 113 9.07 -17.09 8.47
N MET A 114 9.98 -17.60 9.29
CA MET A 114 10.34 -16.99 10.57
C MET A 114 10.83 -15.55 10.39
N ALA A 115 11.47 -15.23 9.25
CA ALA A 115 11.85 -13.87 8.89
C ALA A 115 10.69 -13.00 8.38
N ALA A 116 9.50 -13.57 8.16
CA ALA A 116 8.28 -12.93 7.72
C ALA A 116 7.21 -13.03 8.81
N ASN A 117 7.05 -11.94 9.56
CA ASN A 117 6.06 -11.86 10.63
C ASN A 117 4.65 -11.70 10.06
N LEU A 118 3.66 -12.10 10.85
CA LEU A 118 2.23 -12.05 10.55
C LEU A 118 1.57 -10.94 11.35
N VAL A 119 0.62 -10.24 10.74
CA VAL A 119 -0.34 -9.35 11.41
C VAL A 119 -1.73 -9.74 10.89
N ILE A 120 -2.49 -10.45 11.72
CA ILE A 120 -3.82 -10.96 11.38
C ILE A 120 -4.88 -10.10 12.07
N PRO A 121 -5.68 -9.32 11.33
CA PRO A 121 -6.70 -8.44 11.91
C PRO A 121 -7.73 -9.22 12.75
N ASN A 122 -8.15 -8.67 13.88
CA ASN A 122 -9.22 -9.25 14.70
C ASN A 122 -10.57 -9.21 13.98
N ARG A 123 -10.75 -8.27 13.05
CA ARG A 123 -11.93 -8.17 12.16
C ARG A 123 -11.46 -8.05 10.71
N PRO A 124 -12.00 -8.83 9.77
CA PRO A 124 -11.59 -8.78 8.36
C PRO A 124 -11.66 -7.39 7.72
N ARG A 125 -12.64 -6.57 8.13
CA ARG A 125 -12.79 -5.20 7.62
C ARG A 125 -11.58 -4.29 7.91
N ASP A 126 -10.81 -4.58 8.96
CA ASP A 126 -9.70 -3.73 9.42
C ASP A 126 -8.39 -3.99 8.64
N LEU A 127 -8.36 -5.00 7.77
CA LEU A 127 -7.18 -5.39 7.00
C LEU A 127 -6.53 -4.22 6.25
N TRP A 128 -7.30 -3.57 5.36
CA TRP A 128 -6.76 -2.53 4.49
C TRP A 128 -6.43 -1.26 5.27
N PHE A 129 -7.22 -0.94 6.29
CA PHE A 129 -6.93 0.14 7.22
C PHE A 129 -5.57 -0.07 7.91
N LEU A 130 -5.36 -1.25 8.51
CA LEU A 130 -4.12 -1.59 9.20
C LEU A 130 -2.92 -1.59 8.26
N LEU A 131 -3.07 -2.14 7.05
CA LEU A 131 -2.01 -2.15 6.04
C LEU A 131 -1.59 -0.74 5.62
N GLY A 132 -2.57 0.17 5.48
CA GLY A 132 -2.33 1.58 5.19
C GLY A 132 -1.56 2.27 6.31
N VAL A 133 -2.06 2.14 7.55
CA VAL A 133 -1.40 2.75 8.71
C VAL A 133 0.03 2.23 8.88
N LEU A 134 0.26 0.92 8.75
CA LEU A 134 1.58 0.29 8.92
C LEU A 134 2.61 0.75 7.89
N ASN A 135 2.19 1.17 6.68
CA ASN A 135 3.07 1.70 5.65
C ASN A 135 3.15 3.24 5.63
N SER A 136 2.48 3.92 6.58
CA SER A 136 2.58 5.39 6.69
C SER A 136 3.94 5.83 7.21
N ARG A 137 4.36 7.04 6.85
CA ARG A 137 5.58 7.67 7.40
C ARG A 137 5.53 7.80 8.91
N LEU A 138 4.35 8.04 9.48
CA LEU A 138 4.16 8.12 10.93
C LEU A 138 4.45 6.78 11.62
N ALA A 139 3.97 5.67 11.06
CA ALA A 139 4.29 4.34 11.60
C ALA A 139 5.78 4.03 11.50
N GLY A 140 6.43 4.39 10.38
CA GLY A 140 7.88 4.28 10.23
C GLY A 140 8.64 5.06 11.30
N TYR A 141 8.25 6.32 11.53
CA TYR A 141 8.82 7.17 12.58
C TYR A 141 8.64 6.55 13.98
N PHE A 142 7.44 6.04 14.29
CA PHE A 142 7.19 5.38 15.57
C PHE A 142 8.03 4.12 15.76
N LEU A 143 8.18 3.29 14.71
CA LEU A 143 8.99 2.08 14.80
C LEU A 143 10.46 2.39 15.05
N GLU A 144 11.02 3.40 14.39
CA GLU A 144 12.41 3.81 14.62
C GLU A 144 12.62 4.41 16.01
N ALA A 145 11.61 5.12 16.53
CA ALA A 145 11.62 5.61 17.91
C ALA A 145 11.53 4.48 18.96
N ILE A 146 10.87 3.36 18.65
CA ILE A 146 10.80 2.18 19.51
C ILE A 146 12.09 1.37 19.44
N ASN A 147 12.59 1.17 18.22
CA ASN A 147 13.71 0.32 17.89
C ASN A 147 14.47 0.93 16.70
N PRO A 148 15.56 1.69 16.93
CA PRO A 148 16.32 2.37 15.89
C PRO A 148 17.23 1.42 15.08
N SER A 149 17.04 0.10 15.20
CA SER A 149 17.80 -0.90 14.44
C SER A 149 17.06 -1.33 13.17
N VAL A 150 17.79 -1.99 12.27
CA VAL A 150 17.22 -2.61 11.06
C VAL A 150 16.37 -3.85 11.34
N ASN A 151 16.24 -4.26 12.61
CA ASN A 151 15.63 -5.51 13.04
C ASN A 151 14.26 -5.28 13.71
N PHE A 152 13.19 -5.32 12.93
CA PHE A 152 11.81 -5.15 13.38
C PHE A 152 11.26 -6.41 14.04
N GLN A 153 10.88 -6.30 15.31
CA GLN A 153 10.35 -7.40 16.10
C GLN A 153 8.82 -7.36 16.18
N VAL A 154 8.19 -8.53 16.42
CA VAL A 154 6.74 -8.64 16.68
C VAL A 154 6.27 -7.65 17.75
N ARG A 155 7.04 -7.52 18.84
CA ARG A 155 6.70 -6.63 19.94
C ARG A 155 6.74 -5.14 19.56
N ASP A 156 7.57 -4.76 18.58
CA ASP A 156 7.66 -3.36 18.14
C ASP A 156 6.36 -2.95 17.45
N VAL A 157 5.89 -3.77 16.51
CA VAL A 157 4.63 -3.56 15.79
C VAL A 157 3.42 -3.64 16.72
N GLN A 158 3.44 -4.57 17.70
CA GLN A 158 2.37 -4.68 18.71
C GLN A 158 2.19 -3.40 19.54
N ARG A 159 3.25 -2.62 19.73
CA ARG A 159 3.28 -1.41 20.57
C ARG A 159 2.92 -0.14 19.81
N LEU A 160 2.75 -0.19 18.49
CA LEU A 160 2.39 1.00 17.71
C LEU A 160 1.07 1.58 18.24
N PRO A 161 1.03 2.88 18.59
CA PRO A 161 -0.19 3.51 19.04
C PRO A 161 -1.14 3.66 17.85
N LEU A 162 -2.41 3.29 18.02
CA LEU A 162 -3.42 3.31 16.95
C LEU A 162 -4.74 3.90 17.49
N PRO A 163 -5.09 5.13 17.13
CA PRO A 163 -6.36 5.72 17.56
C PRO A 163 -7.54 5.00 16.91
N SER A 164 -8.72 5.08 17.53
CA SER A 164 -9.94 4.58 16.91
C SER A 164 -10.40 5.52 15.80
N PRO A 165 -10.46 5.08 14.53
CA PRO A 165 -10.91 5.92 13.44
C PRO A 165 -12.44 6.10 13.50
N THR A 166 -12.91 7.23 13.00
CA THR A 166 -14.29 7.36 12.55
C THR A 166 -14.57 6.38 11.40
N PRO A 167 -15.84 6.04 11.13
CA PRO A 167 -16.18 5.19 9.98
C PRO A 167 -15.69 5.74 8.63
N GLU A 168 -15.56 7.05 8.50
CA GLU A 168 -15.11 7.72 7.28
C GLU A 168 -13.60 7.62 7.10
N GLU A 169 -12.82 7.95 8.14
CA GLU A 169 -11.35 7.81 8.11
C GLU A 169 -10.94 6.37 7.81
N HIS A 170 -11.61 5.40 8.43
CA HIS A 170 -11.36 3.98 8.19
C HIS A 170 -11.61 3.60 6.72
N ARG A 171 -12.74 4.04 6.15
CA ARG A 171 -13.09 3.77 4.74
C ARG A 171 -12.09 4.42 3.78
N LEU A 172 -11.72 5.68 4.02
CA LEU A 172 -10.82 6.42 3.14
C LEU A 172 -9.41 5.81 3.13
N ILE A 173 -8.84 5.55 4.31
CA ILE A 173 -7.52 4.88 4.43
C ILE A 173 -7.57 3.50 3.78
N SER A 174 -8.65 2.73 4.00
CA SER A 174 -8.83 1.42 3.37
C SER A 174 -8.90 1.52 1.84
N LEU A 175 -9.60 2.52 1.29
CA LEU A 175 -9.73 2.73 -0.15
C LEU A 175 -8.39 3.06 -0.79
N VAL A 176 -7.67 4.05 -0.25
CA VAL A 176 -6.36 4.47 -0.76
C VAL A 176 -5.36 3.31 -0.68
N THR A 177 -5.40 2.53 0.41
CA THR A 177 -4.55 1.34 0.57
C THR A 177 -4.86 0.27 -0.47
N ARG A 178 -6.15 0.01 -0.77
CA ARG A 178 -6.53 -0.93 -1.83
C ARG A 178 -6.05 -0.49 -3.21
N LEU A 179 -6.11 0.82 -3.50
CA LEU A 179 -5.55 1.38 -4.73
C LEU A 179 -4.03 1.15 -4.78
N LEU A 180 -3.31 1.44 -3.70
CA LEU A 180 -1.87 1.17 -3.60
C LEU A 180 -1.53 -0.31 -3.83
N VAL A 181 -2.28 -1.23 -3.23
CA VAL A 181 -2.13 -2.68 -3.43
C VAL A 181 -2.40 -3.08 -4.88
N ALA A 182 -3.45 -2.55 -5.50
CA ALA A 182 -3.78 -2.84 -6.89
C ALA A 182 -2.70 -2.35 -7.84
N VAL A 183 -2.19 -1.14 -7.62
CA VAL A 183 -1.09 -0.56 -8.39
C VAL A 183 0.17 -1.40 -8.20
N GLU A 184 0.58 -1.68 -6.97
CA GLU A 184 1.74 -2.52 -6.67
C GLU A 184 1.62 -3.94 -7.25
N ARG A 185 0.41 -4.49 -7.37
CA ARG A 185 0.17 -5.74 -8.10
C ARG A 185 0.46 -5.62 -9.59
N ILE A 186 0.06 -4.53 -10.24
CA ILE A 186 0.39 -4.26 -11.64
C ILE A 186 1.92 -4.16 -11.80
N ARG A 187 2.62 -3.46 -10.89
CA ARG A 187 4.09 -3.39 -10.91
C ARG A 187 4.72 -4.77 -10.80
N ASP A 188 4.21 -5.60 -9.90
CA ASP A 188 4.71 -6.96 -9.69
C ASP A 188 4.58 -7.83 -10.95
N GLN A 189 3.54 -7.61 -11.77
CA GLN A 189 3.37 -8.31 -13.04
C GLN A 189 4.47 -7.95 -14.05
N TRP A 190 5.19 -6.84 -13.90
CA TRP A 190 6.31 -6.50 -14.79
C TRP A 190 7.63 -7.13 -14.35
N ASP A 191 7.68 -7.80 -13.18
CA ASP A 191 8.85 -8.56 -12.72
C ASP A 191 8.83 -9.96 -13.35
N PRO A 192 9.82 -10.36 -14.17
CA PRO A 192 9.89 -11.68 -14.80
C PRO A 192 9.90 -12.85 -13.81
N THR A 193 10.22 -12.59 -12.55
CA THR A 193 10.17 -13.60 -11.48
C THR A 193 8.79 -13.74 -10.86
N SER A 194 7.81 -12.91 -11.22
CA SER A 194 6.44 -13.01 -10.69
C SER A 194 5.68 -14.18 -11.31
N PRO A 195 4.88 -14.92 -10.50
CA PRO A 195 3.90 -15.87 -11.03
C PRO A 195 2.90 -15.24 -12.00
N ASP A 196 2.62 -13.94 -11.83
CA ASP A 196 1.64 -13.20 -12.63
C ASP A 196 2.31 -12.41 -13.77
N TYR A 197 3.55 -12.76 -14.17
CA TYR A 197 4.33 -11.96 -15.11
C TYR A 197 3.58 -11.70 -16.43
N ARG A 198 3.57 -10.43 -16.83
CA ARG A 198 3.06 -9.92 -18.10
C ARG A 198 4.06 -8.89 -18.63
N GLN A 199 4.31 -8.95 -19.94
CA GLN A 199 5.13 -7.95 -20.60
C GLN A 199 4.51 -6.55 -20.40
N PRO A 200 5.30 -5.51 -20.07
CA PRO A 200 4.81 -4.14 -19.97
C PRO A 200 4.10 -3.70 -21.27
N PRO A 201 3.09 -2.82 -21.19
CA PRO A 201 2.29 -2.40 -22.34
C PRO A 201 3.08 -1.46 -23.27
N LEU A 202 3.94 -2.02 -24.11
CA LEU A 202 4.66 -1.29 -25.16
C LEU A 202 3.71 -0.90 -26.30
N THR A 203 3.86 0.32 -26.82
CA THR A 203 2.82 0.97 -27.64
C THR A 203 2.86 0.65 -29.13
N GLU A 204 3.86 -0.07 -29.65
CA GLU A 204 3.88 -0.40 -31.09
C GLU A 204 4.22 -1.85 -31.40
N SER A 205 3.49 -2.41 -32.37
CA SER A 205 3.83 -3.66 -33.06
C SER A 205 4.72 -3.33 -34.27
N GLY A 206 6.03 -3.47 -34.13
CA GLY A 206 7.01 -3.22 -35.20
C GLY A 206 8.46 -3.38 -34.75
N LYS A 207 9.41 -3.29 -35.70
CA LYS A 207 10.85 -3.20 -35.36
C LYS A 207 11.13 -1.81 -34.77
N GLN A 208 11.13 -1.72 -33.44
CA GLN A 208 11.67 -0.57 -32.72
C GLN A 208 13.16 -0.78 -32.44
N ASP A 209 13.94 0.29 -32.45
CA ASP A 209 15.28 0.22 -31.90
C ASP A 209 15.23 0.17 -30.36
N LEU A 210 16.33 -0.27 -29.75
CA LEU A 210 16.41 -0.44 -28.31
C LEU A 210 16.24 0.89 -27.57
N ALA A 211 16.64 2.03 -28.17
CA ALA A 211 16.55 3.33 -27.54
C ALA A 211 15.09 3.80 -27.41
N ALA A 212 14.29 3.60 -28.46
CA ALA A 212 12.86 3.89 -28.46
C ALA A 212 12.10 3.03 -27.43
N ILE A 213 12.44 1.75 -27.33
CA ILE A 213 11.87 0.84 -26.30
C ILE A 213 12.22 1.33 -24.89
N CYS A 214 13.49 1.67 -24.65
CA CYS A 214 13.92 2.19 -23.35
C CYS A 214 13.20 3.49 -22.98
N GLN A 215 13.02 4.41 -23.92
CA GLN A 215 12.34 5.69 -23.67
C GLN A 215 10.84 5.50 -23.35
N GLN A 216 10.17 4.57 -24.04
CA GLN A 216 8.78 4.20 -23.73
C GLN A 216 8.66 3.60 -22.33
N LEU A 217 9.55 2.65 -21.99
CA LEU A 217 9.60 2.05 -20.67
C LEU A 217 9.85 3.10 -19.58
N ASP A 218 10.81 4.01 -19.78
CA ASP A 218 11.10 5.10 -18.83
C ASP A 218 9.87 5.98 -18.59
N THR A 219 9.13 6.30 -19.65
CA THR A 219 7.90 7.12 -19.55
C THR A 219 6.80 6.40 -18.78
N ILE A 220 6.55 5.13 -19.11
CA ILE A 220 5.55 4.29 -18.42
C ILE A 220 5.91 4.16 -16.94
N ILE A 221 7.17 3.81 -16.66
CA ILE A 221 7.68 3.64 -15.30
C ILE A 221 7.58 4.95 -14.51
N ALA A 222 7.95 6.09 -15.11
CA ALA A 222 7.86 7.40 -14.46
C ALA A 222 6.42 7.80 -14.13
N GLY A 223 5.49 7.63 -15.07
CA GLY A 223 4.06 7.91 -14.85
C GLY A 223 3.48 7.05 -13.72
N PHE A 224 3.81 5.76 -13.72
CA PHE A 224 3.41 4.82 -12.70
C PHE A 224 3.91 5.21 -11.30
N TYR A 225 5.21 5.52 -11.17
CA TYR A 225 5.79 5.94 -9.88
C TYR A 225 5.20 7.26 -9.38
N ARG A 226 4.89 8.22 -10.27
CA ARG A 226 4.19 9.46 -9.88
C ARG A 226 2.83 9.16 -9.26
N GLY A 227 2.04 8.27 -9.87
CA GLY A 227 0.74 7.85 -9.34
C GLY A 227 0.85 7.20 -7.96
N VAL A 228 1.82 6.29 -7.78
CA VAL A 228 2.11 5.66 -6.47
C VAL A 228 2.44 6.70 -5.41
N LEU A 229 3.29 7.67 -5.72
CA LEU A 229 3.71 8.70 -4.75
C LEU A 229 2.56 9.60 -4.32
N ILE A 230 1.68 9.98 -5.25
CA ILE A 230 0.46 10.75 -4.94
C ILE A 230 -0.42 9.95 -3.97
N LEU A 231 -0.64 8.65 -4.23
CA LEU A 231 -1.43 7.80 -3.36
C LEU A 231 -0.80 7.63 -1.97
N ILE A 232 0.53 7.49 -1.88
CA ILE A 232 1.26 7.45 -0.60
C ILE A 232 1.07 8.75 0.17
N GLU A 233 1.15 9.90 -0.50
CA GLU A 233 0.96 11.21 0.14
C GLU A 233 -0.48 11.38 0.66
N ILE A 234 -1.48 10.97 -0.13
CA ILE A 234 -2.88 10.96 0.30
C ILE A 234 -3.05 10.06 1.53
N LEU A 235 -2.46 8.86 1.52
CA LEU A 235 -2.48 7.93 2.64
C LEU A 235 -1.88 8.57 3.91
N ASP A 236 -0.69 9.17 3.80
CA ASP A 236 -0.02 9.84 4.92
C ASP A 236 -0.86 10.98 5.48
N LEU A 237 -1.46 11.81 4.63
CA LEU A 237 -2.32 12.91 5.08
C LEU A 237 -3.57 12.40 5.80
N CYS A 238 -4.16 11.30 5.34
CA CYS A 238 -5.26 10.65 6.04
C CYS A 238 -4.83 10.13 7.42
N VAL A 239 -3.65 9.52 7.50
CA VAL A 239 -3.09 9.03 8.77
C VAL A 239 -2.74 10.21 9.69
N TYR A 240 -2.17 11.30 9.19
CA TYR A 240 -1.86 12.47 10.02
C TYR A 240 -3.13 13.09 10.62
N ARG A 241 -4.22 13.14 9.85
CA ARG A 241 -5.54 13.58 10.34
C ARG A 241 -6.09 12.63 11.41
N LEU A 242 -6.02 11.33 11.17
CA LEU A 242 -6.43 10.30 12.13
C LEU A 242 -5.72 10.44 13.49
N TYR A 243 -4.45 10.83 13.48
CA TYR A 243 -3.65 11.04 14.70
C TYR A 243 -3.73 12.48 15.25
N GLY A 244 -4.49 13.38 14.61
CA GLY A 244 -4.63 14.77 15.02
C GLY A 244 -3.32 15.57 14.96
N LEU A 245 -2.41 15.23 14.04
CA LEU A 245 -1.10 15.90 13.97
C LEU A 245 -1.21 17.34 13.47
N SER A 246 -0.54 18.25 14.16
CA SER A 246 -0.37 19.66 13.78
C SER A 246 0.54 19.81 12.55
N GLU A 247 0.52 20.97 11.90
CA GLU A 247 1.44 21.28 10.80
C GLU A 247 2.92 21.23 11.20
N THR A 248 3.22 21.60 12.45
CA THR A 248 4.57 21.49 13.03
C THR A 248 5.03 20.03 13.15
N ASP A 249 4.16 19.14 13.64
CA ASP A 249 4.44 17.70 13.71
C ASP A 249 4.63 17.09 12.32
N ARG A 250 3.84 17.53 11.33
CA ARG A 250 3.97 17.08 9.92
C ARG A 250 5.29 17.50 9.31
N SER A 251 5.68 18.77 9.48
CA SER A 251 6.95 19.28 8.96
C SER A 251 8.17 18.54 9.53
N LEU A 252 8.11 18.10 10.79
CA LEU A 252 9.13 17.24 11.39
C LEU A 252 9.21 15.88 10.71
N LEU A 253 8.08 15.22 10.46
CA LEU A 253 8.01 13.94 9.74
C LEU A 253 8.50 14.07 8.30
N ASP A 254 8.28 15.21 7.67
CA ASP A 254 8.69 15.46 6.29
C ASP A 254 10.19 15.64 6.16
N ASN A 255 10.79 16.38 7.09
CA ASN A 255 12.25 16.50 7.21
C ASN A 255 12.89 15.15 7.56
N TYR A 256 12.19 14.32 8.33
CA TYR A 256 12.61 12.96 8.67
C TYR A 256 12.54 11.99 7.48
N ALA A 257 11.46 12.02 6.72
CA ALA A 257 11.25 11.16 5.55
C ALA A 257 12.27 11.44 4.45
N ASN A 258 12.67 12.71 4.28
CA ASN A 258 13.75 13.12 3.38
C ASN A 258 15.11 12.50 3.76
N ALA A 259 15.29 12.06 5.02
CA ALA A 259 16.49 11.37 5.47
C ALA A 259 16.43 9.83 5.34
N GLY A 260 15.24 9.23 5.19
CA GLY A 260 15.05 7.80 5.44
C GLY A 260 14.19 6.98 4.46
N VAL A 261 13.26 7.54 3.68
CA VAL A 261 12.30 6.72 2.90
C VAL A 261 12.17 7.21 1.45
N CYS A 262 12.28 6.26 0.51
CA CYS A 262 12.33 6.43 -0.94
C CYS A 262 13.55 7.23 -1.42
N ARG A 263 14.69 6.55 -1.61
CA ARG A 263 15.75 6.98 -2.55
C ARG A 263 15.23 6.87 -3.99
N LEU A 264 14.27 7.72 -4.33
CA LEU A 264 14.06 8.16 -5.71
C LEU A 264 15.18 9.15 -6.03
N ALA A 265 15.57 9.29 -7.29
CA ALA A 265 16.58 10.29 -7.65
C ALA A 265 16.18 11.67 -7.12
N GLU A 266 17.14 12.44 -6.59
CA GLU A 266 16.93 13.72 -5.87
C GLU A 266 16.03 14.70 -6.63
N SER A 267 16.03 14.66 -7.96
CA SER A 267 15.16 15.46 -8.83
C SER A 267 13.67 15.19 -8.59
N TRP A 268 13.29 13.95 -8.32
CA TRP A 268 11.91 13.54 -8.05
C TRP A 268 11.45 13.92 -6.65
N GLN A 269 12.33 13.79 -5.66
CA GLN A 269 12.05 14.28 -4.31
C GLN A 269 11.80 15.78 -4.32
N LYS A 270 12.62 16.55 -5.04
CA LYS A 270 12.40 17.99 -5.22
C LYS A 270 11.08 18.29 -5.94
N ALA A 271 10.73 17.56 -6.99
CA ALA A 271 9.47 17.76 -7.71
C ALA A 271 8.24 17.44 -6.86
N VAL A 272 8.27 16.37 -6.06
CA VAL A 272 7.18 16.00 -5.14
C VAL A 272 7.08 16.98 -3.98
N LEU A 273 8.20 17.42 -3.41
CA LEU A 273 8.21 18.43 -2.33
C LEU A 273 7.76 19.81 -2.83
N GLN A 274 8.13 20.18 -4.05
CA GLN A 274 7.70 21.41 -4.71
C GLN A 274 6.19 21.33 -5.00
N TRP A 275 5.73 20.26 -5.64
CA TRP A 275 4.30 20.00 -5.85
C TRP A 275 3.49 20.01 -4.55
N ARG A 276 4.06 19.50 -3.45
CA ARG A 276 3.41 19.50 -2.14
C ARG A 276 3.25 20.90 -1.55
N ARG A 277 4.26 21.76 -1.70
CA ARG A 277 4.17 23.18 -1.32
C ARG A 277 3.16 23.92 -2.19
N ASP A 278 3.12 23.58 -3.47
CA ASP A 278 2.33 24.31 -4.45
C ASP A 278 0.86 23.83 -4.51
N PHE A 279 0.59 22.56 -4.20
CA PHE A 279 -0.72 21.92 -4.44
C PHE A 279 -1.18 20.93 -3.36
N GLY A 280 -0.35 20.51 -2.40
CA GLY A 280 -0.64 19.34 -1.54
C GLY A 280 -1.84 19.52 -0.59
N HIS A 281 -2.01 20.72 -0.02
CA HIS A 281 -3.18 21.06 0.79
C HIS A 281 -4.44 21.23 -0.06
N ASP A 282 -4.28 21.83 -1.24
CA ASP A 282 -5.37 22.06 -2.18
C ASP A 282 -5.83 20.78 -2.84
N LEU A 283 -4.98 19.78 -3.11
CA LEU A 283 -5.38 18.52 -3.72
C LEU A 283 -6.11 17.60 -2.74
N VAL A 284 -5.80 17.66 -1.45
CA VAL A 284 -6.57 16.97 -0.42
C VAL A 284 -7.84 17.73 -0.12
N ASN A 285 -7.80 19.06 -0.01
CA ASN A 285 -9.03 19.84 0.11
C ASN A 285 -9.85 19.80 -1.18
N TYR A 286 -9.29 19.55 -2.36
CA TYR A 286 -9.98 19.41 -3.65
C TYR A 286 -10.46 17.99 -3.84
N ALA A 287 -9.66 16.95 -3.56
CA ALA A 287 -10.15 15.58 -3.54
C ALA A 287 -11.27 15.47 -2.51
N PHE A 288 -11.10 16.02 -1.31
CA PHE A 288 -12.15 16.08 -0.29
C PHE A 288 -13.31 16.99 -0.74
N THR A 289 -13.10 18.25 -1.15
CA THR A 289 -14.17 19.18 -1.60
C THR A 289 -14.89 18.68 -2.84
N GLU A 290 -14.24 18.14 -3.87
CA GLU A 290 -14.87 17.52 -5.05
C GLU A 290 -15.58 16.20 -4.71
N LEU A 291 -14.99 15.34 -3.85
CA LEU A 291 -15.67 14.15 -3.31
C LEU A 291 -16.85 14.53 -2.38
N THR A 292 -16.96 15.80 -1.97
CA THR A 292 -17.98 16.29 -1.03
C THR A 292 -18.95 17.34 -1.59
N SER A 293 -18.68 17.98 -2.74
CA SER A 293 -19.40 19.15 -3.28
C SER A 293 -19.93 19.00 -4.72
N SER A 294 -19.59 17.92 -5.43
CA SER A 294 -20.06 17.70 -6.81
C SER A 294 -21.43 16.99 -6.85
N GLY A 295 -22.48 17.78 -6.59
CA GLY A 295 -23.89 17.39 -6.75
C GLY A 295 -24.33 17.06 -8.18
N GLN A 296 -23.45 17.14 -9.19
CA GLN A 296 -23.63 16.53 -10.52
C GLN A 296 -22.37 16.81 -11.39
N GLY A 297 -21.88 15.77 -12.06
CA GLY A 297 -21.27 15.88 -13.40
C GLY A 297 -19.78 16.20 -13.54
N ALA A 298 -19.16 17.08 -12.73
CA ALA A 298 -17.83 17.60 -13.07
C ALA A 298 -16.62 16.80 -12.51
N GLY A 299 -16.69 16.24 -11.30
CA GLY A 299 -15.54 15.53 -10.70
C GLY A 299 -15.39 14.05 -11.11
N TYR A 300 -16.50 13.38 -11.47
CA TYR A 300 -16.52 11.98 -11.88
C TYR A 300 -15.71 11.75 -13.18
N GLY A 301 -15.93 12.61 -14.17
CA GLY A 301 -15.25 12.52 -15.45
C GLY A 301 -13.75 12.76 -15.34
N ASP A 302 -13.28 13.60 -14.42
CA ASP A 302 -11.86 13.93 -14.26
C ASP A 302 -11.10 12.91 -13.41
N LEU A 303 -11.71 12.37 -12.34
CA LEU A 303 -11.11 11.26 -11.59
C LEU A 303 -11.08 9.98 -12.44
N CYS A 304 -12.16 9.67 -13.16
CA CYS A 304 -12.15 8.54 -14.10
C CYS A 304 -11.22 8.78 -15.28
N ARG A 305 -11.09 10.00 -15.82
CA ARG A 305 -10.08 10.33 -16.85
C ARG A 305 -8.66 10.23 -16.30
N TRP A 306 -8.40 10.67 -15.08
CA TRP A 306 -7.09 10.55 -14.44
C TRP A 306 -6.75 9.09 -14.12
N LEU A 307 -7.67 8.34 -13.52
CA LEU A 307 -7.49 6.90 -13.29
C LEU A 307 -7.34 6.15 -14.62
N SER A 308 -8.08 6.52 -15.66
CA SER A 308 -7.98 5.89 -17.00
C SER A 308 -6.71 6.30 -17.73
N SER A 309 -6.24 7.54 -17.61
CA SER A 309 -4.98 7.99 -18.21
C SER A 309 -3.75 7.46 -17.47
N THR A 310 -3.90 7.18 -16.17
CA THR A 310 -2.81 6.70 -15.31
C THR A 310 -2.72 5.16 -15.30
N PHE A 311 -3.85 4.46 -15.29
CA PHE A 311 -3.91 2.99 -15.12
C PHE A 311 -4.44 2.24 -16.34
N GLY A 312 -4.92 2.94 -17.37
CA GLY A 312 -5.48 2.34 -18.57
C GLY A 312 -6.82 1.62 -18.35
N PRO A 313 -7.50 1.19 -19.43
CA PRO A 313 -8.83 0.57 -19.36
C PRO A 313 -8.87 -0.74 -18.54
N GLU A 314 -7.82 -1.57 -18.61
CA GLU A 314 -7.72 -2.83 -17.87
C GLU A 314 -7.51 -2.64 -16.36
N GLY A 315 -6.80 -1.57 -15.97
CA GLY A 315 -6.64 -1.19 -14.55
C GLY A 315 -7.96 -0.75 -13.92
N ILE A 316 -8.77 0.02 -14.65
CA ILE A 316 -10.12 0.42 -14.22
C ILE A 316 -11.01 -0.80 -14.03
N LYS A 317 -11.05 -1.71 -15.00
CA LYS A 317 -11.86 -2.93 -14.93
C LYS A 317 -11.51 -3.78 -13.71
N THR A 318 -10.21 -3.92 -13.42
CA THR A 318 -9.73 -4.62 -12.23
C THR A 318 -10.21 -3.96 -10.93
N MET A 319 -10.25 -2.62 -10.88
CA MET A 319 -10.76 -1.88 -9.72
C MET A 319 -12.28 -2.06 -9.55
N GLU A 320 -13.04 -2.09 -10.64
CA GLU A 320 -14.50 -2.31 -10.64
C GLU A 320 -14.88 -3.71 -10.17
N GLU A 321 -14.14 -4.74 -10.61
CA GLU A 321 -14.30 -6.12 -10.13
C GLU A 321 -14.07 -6.24 -8.61
N LEU A 322 -13.08 -5.50 -8.07
CA LEU A 322 -12.76 -5.50 -6.64
C LEU A 322 -13.83 -4.83 -5.76
N VAL A 323 -14.54 -3.82 -6.27
CA VAL A 323 -15.63 -3.14 -5.53
C VAL A 323 -17.01 -3.74 -5.79
N GLN A 324 -17.09 -4.80 -6.62
CA GLN A 324 -18.33 -5.50 -6.98
C GLN A 324 -19.42 -4.57 -7.51
N SER A 325 -19.01 -3.50 -8.18
CA SER A 325 -19.88 -2.46 -8.70
C SER A 325 -19.12 -1.71 -9.78
N ASN A 326 -19.83 -1.15 -10.75
CA ASN A 326 -19.24 -0.10 -11.57
C ASN A 326 -18.75 1.03 -10.64
N LEU A 327 -17.52 1.49 -10.84
CA LEU A 327 -16.88 2.46 -9.93
C LEU A 327 -17.66 3.79 -9.93
N ALA A 328 -18.20 4.17 -11.09
CA ALA A 328 -19.10 5.32 -11.25
C ALA A 328 -20.39 5.16 -10.42
N GLU A 329 -21.02 3.99 -10.53
CA GLU A 329 -22.30 3.72 -9.90
C GLU A 329 -22.18 3.66 -8.37
N TYR A 330 -21.10 3.06 -7.87
CA TYR A 330 -20.79 3.00 -6.44
C TYR A 330 -20.60 4.40 -5.86
N LEU A 331 -19.80 5.23 -6.53
CA LEU A 331 -19.54 6.60 -6.11
C LEU A 331 -20.83 7.43 -6.17
N GLN A 332 -21.57 7.42 -7.28
CA GLN A 332 -22.80 8.20 -7.48
C GLN A 332 -23.99 7.79 -6.60
N LYS A 333 -24.28 6.49 -6.46
CA LYS A 333 -25.54 6.03 -5.84
C LYS A 333 -25.45 5.76 -4.35
N LYS A 334 -24.26 5.42 -3.83
CA LYS A 334 -24.08 5.07 -2.41
C LYS A 334 -23.29 6.10 -1.61
N PHE A 335 -22.26 6.71 -2.21
CA PHE A 335 -21.31 7.56 -1.48
C PHE A 335 -21.78 9.03 -1.44
N TYR A 336 -22.01 9.67 -2.60
CA TYR A 336 -22.38 11.09 -2.68
C TYR A 336 -23.71 11.49 -1.98
N PRO A 337 -24.83 10.74 -2.07
CA PRO A 337 -26.12 11.16 -1.48
C PRO A 337 -26.18 11.17 0.06
N GLN A 338 -25.24 10.47 0.72
CA GLN A 338 -25.09 10.52 2.19
C GLN A 338 -24.25 11.73 2.62
N HIS A 339 -23.41 12.25 1.73
CA HIS A 339 -22.48 13.33 1.98
C HIS A 339 -23.15 14.72 1.85
N GLU A 340 -23.94 14.94 0.79
CA GLU A 340 -24.65 16.22 0.56
C GLU A 340 -25.60 16.62 1.70
N ARG A 341 -26.25 15.64 2.36
CA ARG A 341 -27.16 15.91 3.49
C ARG A 341 -26.50 16.59 4.68
N ARG A 342 -25.16 16.60 4.77
CA ARG A 342 -24.46 16.87 6.03
C ARG A 342 -23.60 18.15 6.03
N TRP A 343 -23.14 18.68 4.89
CA TRP A 343 -22.05 19.68 4.88
C TRP A 343 -22.11 20.82 3.83
N GLY A 344 -23.27 21.15 3.27
CA GLY A 344 -23.35 22.14 2.18
C GLY A 344 -22.98 23.58 2.57
N ARG A 345 -21.74 24.02 2.25
CA ARG A 345 -21.31 25.39 1.82
C ARG A 345 -19.78 25.56 1.86
N ALA A 346 -19.09 25.45 0.72
CA ALA A 346 -17.70 25.93 0.55
C ALA A 346 -17.47 26.44 -0.90
N PRO A 347 -16.51 27.37 -1.15
CA PRO A 347 -16.33 28.05 -2.43
C PRO A 347 -15.69 27.16 -3.52
N ARG A 348 -15.89 27.48 -4.81
CA ARG A 348 -15.51 26.64 -5.97
C ARG A 348 -14.29 27.20 -6.74
N LEU A 349 -13.41 26.32 -7.23
CA LEU A 349 -12.24 26.63 -8.08
C LEU A 349 -12.39 25.97 -9.46
N ARG A 350 -11.76 26.52 -10.51
CA ARG A 350 -11.72 25.92 -11.88
C ARG A 350 -10.28 25.70 -12.37
N PRO A 351 -9.97 24.56 -13.02
CA PRO A 351 -8.68 24.37 -13.69
C PRO A 351 -8.53 25.29 -14.92
N CYS A 352 -7.32 25.82 -15.13
CA CYS A 352 -6.92 26.60 -16.30
C CYS A 352 -5.52 26.18 -16.77
N LEU A 353 -5.21 26.45 -18.05
CA LEU A 353 -3.85 26.33 -18.59
C LEU A 353 -3.09 27.61 -18.24
N LEU A 354 -1.93 27.45 -17.60
CA LEU A 354 -0.99 28.53 -17.34
C LEU A 354 -0.18 28.83 -18.61
N GLU A 355 0.45 30.00 -18.65
CA GLU A 355 1.16 30.50 -19.85
C GLU A 355 2.34 29.61 -20.29
N ASP A 356 2.88 28.81 -19.36
CA ASP A 356 3.94 27.83 -19.63
C ASP A 356 3.42 26.46 -20.12
N GLY A 357 2.11 26.34 -20.34
CA GLY A 357 1.47 25.11 -20.78
C GLY A 357 1.24 24.08 -19.66
N THR A 358 1.53 24.42 -18.41
CA THR A 358 1.20 23.60 -17.25
C THR A 358 -0.23 23.88 -16.76
N MET A 359 -0.83 22.94 -16.02
CA MET A 359 -2.17 23.07 -15.46
C MET A 359 -2.14 23.80 -14.11
N GLY A 360 -2.94 24.86 -13.95
CA GLY A 360 -3.15 25.62 -12.71
C GLY A 360 -4.64 25.77 -12.36
N PHE A 361 -4.97 26.52 -11.29
CA PHE A 361 -6.35 26.74 -10.84
C PHE A 361 -6.64 28.22 -10.58
N ALA A 362 -7.83 28.68 -10.97
CA ALA A 362 -8.33 30.03 -10.71
C ALA A 362 -9.56 30.02 -9.79
N LEU A 363 -9.66 31.03 -8.92
CA LEU A 363 -10.87 31.30 -8.13
C LEU A 363 -12.00 31.71 -9.05
N LEU A 364 -13.13 30.98 -8.99
CA LEU A 364 -14.38 31.47 -9.56
C LEU A 364 -14.93 32.54 -8.59
N ALA A 365 -15.03 33.77 -9.08
CA ALA A 365 -15.74 34.85 -8.38
C ALA A 365 -17.20 34.48 -8.12
#